data_AF-C3YSH3-F1
#
_entry.id   AF-C3YSH3-F1
#
_cell.length_a   1.000
_cell.length_b   1.000
_cell.length_c   1.000
_cell.angle_alpha   90.00
_cell.angle_beta   90.00
_cell.angle_gamma   90.00
#
_symmetry.space_group_name_H-M   'P 1'
#
loop_
_entity.id
_entity.type
_entity.pdbx_description
1 polymer ?
#
loop_
_entity_poly.entity_id
_entity_poly.type
_entity_poly.pdbx_seq_one_letter_code
_entity_poly.pdbx_strand_id
1 'polypeptide(L)'
;FETSCVYFQEDETHLWQSDGCRVGPMSNITHIHCRCDHLTKFAGFVPPNPLNIREAFSANILENPTGLILVLAVFTSYVMGVIWARKADRKDIAKVGQMMFSYTHTHCQYLITVYTGFRGNAGTTAEITLVLYGSQYESPPLTLRDDSRCLFEQGSVDSFLVSTEEPLGVLTHMRVWHNNAGFSPSWYLSQIVVANRATKVTTYFLSNRWFAIDEGDGKIDRIIPTSVEKDITKFHNLFLAKSSREMNDDHLWYSVAGRPARSPFTRVQRLSCCLTLLYSTMLTNIMFFGRGDDFDPPEPLRFAGLKINPPISL
;
A
#
# COMPACT_ATOMS: atom_id res chain seq x y z
N PHE A 1 -36.47 10.54 -9.33
CA PHE A 1 -35.52 11.41 -8.61
C PHE A 1 -36.29 12.63 -8.13
N GLU A 2 -36.23 12.95 -6.84
CA GLU A 2 -36.77 14.22 -6.35
C GLU A 2 -35.73 15.30 -6.68
N THR A 3 -36.12 16.33 -7.45
CA THR A 3 -35.23 17.44 -7.82
C THR A 3 -35.73 18.71 -7.14
N SER A 4 -34.81 19.55 -6.69
CA SER A 4 -35.14 20.79 -6.00
C SER A 4 -34.33 21.96 -6.59
N CYS A 5 -34.94 23.14 -6.62
CA CYS A 5 -34.28 24.37 -7.03
C CYS A 5 -34.07 25.23 -5.78
N VAL A 6 -32.82 25.60 -5.52
CA VAL A 6 -32.44 26.33 -4.32
C VAL A 6 -31.64 27.57 -4.68
N TYR A 7 -31.59 28.53 -3.76
CA TYR A 7 -30.77 29.72 -3.85
C TYR A 7 -29.94 29.91 -2.59
N PHE A 8 -28.80 30.60 -2.72
CA PHE A 8 -27.90 30.89 -1.61
C PHE A 8 -28.23 32.25 -0.98
N GLN A 9 -28.63 32.25 0.30
CA GLN A 9 -28.95 33.47 1.04
C GLN A 9 -27.67 34.05 1.68
N GLU A 10 -27.19 35.19 1.16
CA GLU A 10 -25.91 35.80 1.62
C GLU A 10 -26.03 36.66 2.87
N ASP A 11 -27.20 37.25 3.12
CA ASP A 11 -27.32 38.38 4.07
C ASP A 11 -27.57 37.98 5.54
N GLU A 12 -28.08 36.77 5.80
CA GLU A 12 -28.50 36.39 7.16
C GLU A 12 -27.97 35.03 7.63
N THR A 13 -28.10 33.98 6.80
CA THR A 13 -27.91 32.59 7.26
C THR A 13 -26.76 31.86 6.57
N HIS A 14 -26.28 32.33 5.41
CA HIS A 14 -25.32 31.61 4.56
C HIS A 14 -25.74 30.15 4.28
N LEU A 15 -27.05 29.92 4.13
CA LEU A 15 -27.64 28.61 3.85
C LEU A 15 -28.32 28.60 2.48
N TRP A 16 -28.48 27.39 1.93
CA TRP A 16 -29.30 27.15 0.75
C TRP A 16 -30.78 27.07 1.15
N GLN A 17 -31.64 27.84 0.50
CA GLN A 17 -33.10 27.84 0.71
C GLN A 17 -33.85 27.59 -0.59
N SER A 18 -35.07 27.07 -0.50
CA SER A 18 -35.93 26.79 -1.66
C SER A 18 -36.98 27.87 -1.92
N ASP A 19 -37.11 28.85 -1.02
CA ASP A 19 -38.21 29.82 -1.09
C ASP A 19 -38.14 30.68 -2.35
N GLY A 20 -39.27 30.81 -3.06
CA GLY A 20 -39.35 31.53 -4.33
C GLY A 20 -38.80 30.76 -5.55
N CYS A 21 -38.11 29.64 -5.35
CA CYS A 21 -37.56 28.78 -6.42
C CYS A 21 -38.33 27.45 -6.52
N ARG A 22 -38.74 27.09 -7.75
CA ARG A 22 -39.45 25.82 -8.01
C ARG A 22 -38.98 25.16 -9.30
N VAL A 23 -39.06 23.83 -9.35
CA VAL A 23 -38.75 23.06 -10.54
C VAL A 23 -39.81 23.33 -11.61
N GLY A 24 -39.35 23.66 -12.81
CA GLY A 24 -40.18 23.95 -13.98
C GLY A 24 -40.47 22.70 -14.82
N PRO A 25 -41.47 22.77 -15.71
CA PRO A 25 -41.97 21.64 -16.50
C PRO A 25 -41.03 21.20 -17.63
N MET A 26 -39.94 21.92 -17.89
CA MET A 26 -38.94 21.55 -18.92
C MET A 26 -37.78 20.75 -18.34
N SER A 27 -37.88 20.32 -17.08
CA SER A 27 -36.88 19.46 -16.45
C SER A 27 -36.94 18.05 -17.05
N ASN A 28 -35.78 17.49 -17.36
CA ASN A 28 -35.61 16.15 -17.93
C ASN A 28 -34.41 15.45 -17.24
N ILE A 29 -34.13 14.20 -17.58
CA ILE A 29 -33.02 13.39 -17.04
C ILE A 29 -31.63 14.04 -17.19
N THR A 30 -31.46 14.95 -18.14
CA THR A 30 -30.19 15.65 -18.42
C THR A 30 -30.14 17.09 -17.93
N HIS A 31 -31.29 17.75 -17.73
CA HIS A 31 -31.36 19.18 -17.46
C HIS A 31 -32.42 19.48 -16.41
N ILE A 32 -32.09 20.34 -15.44
CA ILE A 32 -33.04 20.84 -14.44
C ILE A 32 -33.46 22.25 -14.85
N HIS A 33 -34.75 22.47 -15.07
CA HIS A 33 -35.30 23.81 -15.31
C HIS A 33 -35.74 24.40 -13.97
N CYS A 34 -35.07 25.46 -13.50
CA CYS A 34 -35.46 26.16 -12.28
C CYS A 34 -36.16 27.49 -12.58
N ARG A 35 -37.32 27.70 -11.95
CA ARG A 35 -38.08 28.95 -12.01
C ARG A 35 -38.01 29.63 -10.64
N CYS A 36 -37.27 30.72 -10.55
CA CYS A 36 -37.19 31.56 -9.35
C CYS A 36 -37.84 32.92 -9.60
N ASP A 37 -38.43 33.52 -8.58
CA ASP A 37 -39.04 34.86 -8.62
C ASP A 37 -38.09 36.00 -8.17
N HIS A 38 -36.84 35.66 -7.87
CA HIS A 38 -35.78 36.58 -7.46
C HIS A 38 -34.47 36.33 -8.23
N LEU A 39 -33.57 37.32 -8.19
CA LEU A 39 -32.28 37.35 -8.90
C LEU A 39 -31.10 37.08 -7.95
N THR A 40 -31.11 35.91 -7.31
CA THR A 40 -30.05 35.46 -6.41
C THR A 40 -29.20 34.35 -7.04
N LYS A 41 -28.13 33.92 -6.36
CA LYS A 41 -27.29 32.80 -6.81
C LYS A 41 -28.07 31.49 -6.65
N PHE A 42 -28.49 30.89 -7.77
CA PHE A 42 -29.30 29.66 -7.80
C PHE A 42 -28.48 28.41 -8.12
N ALA A 43 -28.96 27.27 -7.63
CA ALA A 43 -28.44 25.94 -7.99
C ALA A 43 -29.59 24.92 -8.07
N GLY A 44 -29.43 23.93 -8.95
CA GLY A 44 -30.24 22.71 -8.91
C GLY A 44 -29.62 21.73 -7.92
N PHE A 45 -30.43 21.20 -7.00
CA PHE A 45 -29.99 20.23 -6.00
C PHE A 45 -30.80 18.94 -6.14
N VAL A 46 -30.11 17.82 -6.27
CA VAL A 46 -30.71 16.48 -6.25
C VAL A 46 -30.46 15.90 -4.86
N PRO A 47 -31.44 15.96 -3.94
CA PRO A 47 -31.29 15.35 -2.62
C PRO A 47 -31.02 13.84 -2.74
N PRO A 48 -30.17 13.28 -1.88
CA PRO A 48 -30.05 11.83 -1.75
C PRO A 48 -31.39 11.24 -1.31
N ASN A 49 -31.73 10.08 -1.85
CA ASN A 49 -32.95 9.37 -1.51
C ASN A 49 -32.95 9.00 -0.01
N PRO A 50 -34.06 9.25 0.71
CA PRO A 50 -34.13 8.94 2.13
C PRO A 50 -34.04 7.43 2.34
N LEU A 51 -33.11 7.00 3.19
CA LEU A 51 -32.94 5.59 3.57
C LEU A 51 -33.99 5.21 4.61
N ASN A 52 -35.05 4.51 4.19
CA ASN A 52 -36.06 3.96 5.09
C ASN A 52 -35.57 2.65 5.71
N ILE A 53 -34.71 2.75 6.73
CA ILE A 53 -34.07 1.58 7.38
C ILE A 53 -35.13 0.59 7.93
N ARG A 54 -36.25 1.10 8.45
CA ARG A 54 -37.33 0.26 9.01
C ARG A 54 -38.01 -0.59 7.94
N GLU A 55 -38.28 0.00 6.78
CA GLU A 55 -38.90 -0.66 5.64
C GLU A 55 -37.95 -1.70 5.03
N ALA A 56 -36.66 -1.36 4.93
CA ALA A 56 -35.60 -2.25 4.45
C ALA A 56 -35.44 -3.52 5.32
N PHE A 57 -35.63 -3.42 6.64
CA PHE A 57 -35.59 -4.58 7.54
C PHE A 57 -36.88 -5.42 7.51
N SER A 58 -38.02 -4.83 7.15
CA SER A 58 -39.30 -5.54 7.01
C SER A 58 -39.53 -6.15 5.63
N ALA A 59 -38.73 -5.77 4.63
CA ALA A 59 -38.84 -6.28 3.28
C ALA A 59 -38.47 -7.78 3.21
N ASN A 60 -39.19 -8.54 2.37
CA ASN A 60 -38.88 -9.95 2.12
C ASN A 60 -37.60 -10.05 1.28
N ILE A 61 -36.48 -10.26 1.96
CA ILE A 61 -35.14 -10.39 1.33
C ILE A 61 -35.08 -11.57 0.35
N LEU A 62 -35.99 -12.54 0.46
CA LEU A 62 -36.11 -13.71 -0.41
C LEU A 62 -36.71 -13.41 -1.79
N GLU A 63 -37.45 -12.30 -1.96
CA GLU A 63 -38.04 -11.91 -3.25
C GLU A 63 -36.99 -11.34 -4.20
N ASN A 64 -35.99 -10.62 -3.67
CA ASN A 64 -34.84 -10.12 -4.43
C ASN A 64 -33.53 -10.38 -3.67
N PRO A 65 -32.96 -11.59 -3.78
CA PRO A 65 -31.80 -11.98 -2.99
C PRO A 65 -30.49 -11.36 -3.49
N THR A 66 -30.48 -10.62 -4.60
CA THR A 66 -29.23 -10.21 -5.26
C THR A 66 -28.37 -9.30 -4.38
N GLY A 67 -28.97 -8.34 -3.68
CA GLY A 67 -28.25 -7.47 -2.73
C GLY A 67 -27.67 -8.26 -1.55
N LEU A 68 -28.43 -9.20 -1.00
CA LEU A 68 -27.98 -10.07 0.09
C LEU A 68 -26.83 -10.98 -0.36
N ILE A 69 -26.94 -11.61 -1.53
CA ILE A 69 -25.88 -12.46 -2.10
C ILE A 69 -24.60 -11.65 -2.28
N LEU A 70 -24.69 -10.41 -2.81
CA LEU A 70 -23.53 -9.55 -2.98
C LEU A 70 -22.87 -9.20 -1.64
N VAL A 71 -23.64 -8.78 -0.63
CA VAL A 71 -23.11 -8.44 0.70
C VAL A 71 -22.47 -9.67 1.36
N LEU A 72 -23.11 -10.84 1.29
CA LEU A 72 -22.55 -12.08 1.82
C LEU A 72 -21.30 -12.52 1.05
N ALA A 73 -21.26 -12.35 -0.27
CA ALA A 73 -20.08 -12.66 -1.09
C ALA A 73 -18.90 -11.74 -0.73
N VAL A 74 -19.14 -10.43 -0.59
CA VAL A 74 -18.11 -9.47 -0.14
C VAL A 74 -17.64 -9.83 1.26
N PHE A 75 -18.54 -10.10 2.19
CA PHE A 75 -18.19 -10.47 3.56
C PHE A 75 -17.39 -11.77 3.65
N THR A 76 -17.78 -12.82 2.90
CA THR A 76 -17.05 -14.08 2.86
C THR A 76 -15.66 -13.90 2.23
N SER A 77 -15.54 -13.13 1.15
CA SER A 77 -14.24 -12.77 0.56
C SER A 77 -13.34 -11.99 1.54
N TYR A 78 -13.92 -11.12 2.36
CA TYR A 78 -13.22 -10.40 3.41
C TYR A 78 -12.70 -11.36 4.50
N VAL A 79 -13.51 -12.30 4.98
CA VAL A 79 -13.08 -13.30 5.97
C VAL A 79 -11.91 -14.13 5.44
N MET A 80 -11.98 -14.57 4.18
CA MET A 80 -10.86 -15.27 3.53
C MET A 80 -9.62 -14.39 3.41
N GLY A 81 -9.80 -13.12 3.04
CA GLY A 81 -8.75 -12.12 3.02
C GLY A 81 -8.11 -11.88 4.38
N VAL A 82 -8.89 -11.87 5.47
CA VAL A 82 -8.37 -11.72 6.85
C VAL A 82 -7.53 -12.93 7.23
N ILE A 83 -7.95 -14.15 6.91
CA ILE A 83 -7.16 -15.37 7.19
C ILE A 83 -5.81 -15.30 6.47
N TRP A 84 -5.81 -14.93 5.19
CA TRP A 84 -4.59 -14.72 4.41
C TRP A 84 -3.73 -13.60 5.00
N ALA A 85 -4.32 -12.44 5.30
CA ALA A 85 -3.63 -11.26 5.81
C ALA A 85 -2.97 -11.54 7.17
N ARG A 86 -3.65 -12.27 8.06
CA ARG A 86 -3.07 -12.69 9.35
C ARG A 86 -1.87 -13.62 9.17
N LYS A 87 -1.95 -14.56 8.23
CA LYS A 87 -0.80 -15.43 7.90
C LYS A 87 0.35 -14.62 7.31
N ALA A 88 0.07 -13.69 6.41
CA ALA A 88 1.07 -12.81 5.80
C ALA A 88 1.72 -11.87 6.83
N ASP A 89 0.93 -11.23 7.70
CA ASP A 89 1.45 -10.37 8.77
C ASP A 89 2.35 -11.15 9.74
N ARG A 90 2.01 -12.41 10.08
CA ARG A 90 2.87 -13.26 10.90
C ARG A 90 4.20 -13.57 10.22
N LYS A 91 4.21 -13.80 8.90
CA LYS A 91 5.44 -13.98 8.11
C LYS A 91 6.27 -12.70 8.07
N ASP A 92 5.63 -11.53 7.91
CA ASP A 92 6.33 -10.25 7.85
C ASP A 92 7.01 -9.89 9.18
N ILE A 93 6.48 -10.33 10.33
CA ILE A 93 7.16 -10.20 11.63
C ILE A 93 8.48 -10.97 11.63
N ALA A 94 8.56 -12.15 10.99
CA ALA A 94 9.79 -12.93 10.91
C ALA A 94 10.86 -12.29 10.02
N LYS A 95 10.48 -11.45 9.05
CA LYS A 95 11.39 -10.69 8.17
C LYS A 95 12.09 -9.53 8.84
N VAL A 96 11.67 -9.15 10.05
CA VAL A 96 12.27 -8.06 10.81
C VAL A 96 12.89 -8.67 12.06
N GLY A 97 14.20 -8.82 12.06
CA GLY A 97 14.91 -9.21 13.27
C GLY A 97 16.40 -8.88 13.25
N GLN A 98 16.99 -8.92 14.43
CA GLN A 98 18.40 -8.65 14.66
C GLN A 98 19.10 -9.96 14.99
N MET A 99 20.07 -10.34 14.18
CA MET A 99 20.99 -11.43 14.49
C MET A 99 22.23 -10.84 15.15
N MET A 100 22.75 -11.48 16.19
CA MET A 100 23.96 -11.04 16.88
C MET A 100 25.06 -12.06 16.64
N PHE A 101 26.13 -11.65 15.94
CA PHE A 101 27.35 -12.45 15.80
C PHE A 101 28.16 -12.40 17.09
N SER A 102 28.89 -13.49 17.35
CA SER A 102 29.66 -13.78 18.57
C SER A 102 30.37 -12.55 19.18
N TYR A 103 30.19 -12.35 20.48
CA TYR A 103 30.75 -11.22 21.22
C TYR A 103 32.14 -11.56 21.74
N THR A 104 33.16 -11.03 21.09
CA THR A 104 34.51 -11.00 21.66
C THR A 104 34.92 -9.60 22.10
N HIS A 105 34.46 -8.55 21.40
CA HIS A 105 34.88 -7.16 21.66
C HIS A 105 33.68 -6.21 21.77
N THR A 106 33.41 -5.70 22.97
CA THR A 106 32.29 -4.78 23.27
C THR A 106 32.47 -3.37 22.72
N HIS A 107 33.72 -2.95 22.48
CA HIS A 107 34.06 -1.58 22.07
C HIS A 107 34.06 -1.34 20.55
N CYS A 108 34.01 -2.41 19.74
CA CYS A 108 34.13 -2.34 18.27
C CYS A 108 32.92 -2.98 17.57
N GLN A 109 31.72 -2.54 17.94
CA GLN A 109 30.47 -3.12 17.44
C GLN A 109 29.82 -2.29 16.33
N TYR A 110 29.48 -2.95 15.23
CA TYR A 110 28.81 -2.37 14.06
C TYR A 110 27.48 -3.09 13.83
N LEU A 111 26.39 -2.33 13.76
CA LEU A 111 25.08 -2.83 13.35
C LEU A 111 24.93 -2.63 11.86
N ILE A 112 24.95 -3.72 11.10
CA ILE A 112 24.77 -3.74 9.65
C ILE A 112 23.30 -4.06 9.37
N THR A 113 22.57 -3.14 8.75
CA THR A 113 21.19 -3.33 8.32
C THR A 113 21.13 -3.37 6.79
N VAL A 114 20.77 -4.53 6.26
CA VAL A 114 20.62 -4.81 4.83
C VAL A 114 19.15 -4.61 4.43
N TYR A 115 18.92 -3.80 3.40
CA TYR A 115 17.59 -3.58 2.82
C TYR A 115 17.52 -4.29 1.47
N THR A 116 16.72 -5.35 1.41
CA THR A 116 16.40 -6.04 0.15
C THR A 116 15.29 -5.28 -0.57
N GLY A 117 15.38 -5.19 -1.90
CA GLY A 117 14.39 -4.49 -2.71
C GLY A 117 12.99 -5.08 -2.61
N PHE A 118 11.99 -4.25 -2.93
CA PHE A 118 10.60 -4.69 -3.02
C PHE A 118 10.20 -5.18 -4.42
N ARG A 119 11.11 -5.14 -5.41
CA ARG A 119 10.84 -5.61 -6.77
C ARG A 119 10.50 -7.10 -6.78
N GLY A 120 9.73 -7.55 -7.77
CA GLY A 120 9.41 -8.97 -7.94
C GLY A 120 10.68 -9.80 -7.98
N ASN A 121 10.72 -10.90 -7.22
CA ASN A 121 11.87 -11.80 -7.09
C ASN A 121 13.17 -11.11 -6.63
N ALA A 122 13.07 -10.02 -5.85
CA ALA A 122 14.23 -9.31 -5.32
C ALA A 122 14.97 -10.08 -4.20
N GLY A 123 14.33 -11.08 -3.59
CA GLY A 123 14.93 -11.85 -2.50
C GLY A 123 15.87 -12.94 -3.01
N THR A 124 16.78 -13.40 -2.15
CA THR A 124 17.79 -14.41 -2.52
C THR A 124 17.88 -15.54 -1.51
N THR A 125 18.21 -16.73 -2.02
CA THR A 125 18.60 -17.89 -1.23
C THR A 125 20.12 -18.05 -1.12
N ALA A 126 20.88 -17.21 -1.83
CA ALA A 126 22.32 -17.27 -1.83
C ALA A 126 22.90 -16.73 -0.52
N GLU A 127 24.09 -17.22 -0.19
CA GLU A 127 24.82 -16.76 0.98
C GLU A 127 25.54 -15.46 0.64
N ILE A 128 25.28 -14.41 1.42
CA ILE A 128 25.86 -13.08 1.23
C ILE A 128 27.05 -12.91 2.17
N THR A 129 28.16 -12.46 1.61
CA THR A 129 29.35 -12.07 2.35
C THR A 129 29.71 -10.62 2.03
N LEU A 130 30.20 -9.91 3.03
CA LEU A 130 30.66 -8.53 2.88
C LEU A 130 31.94 -8.25 3.66
N VAL A 131 32.65 -7.19 3.25
CA VAL A 131 33.82 -6.65 3.94
C VAL A 131 33.66 -5.15 4.06
N LEU A 132 33.78 -4.64 5.30
CA LEU A 132 33.76 -3.22 5.60
C LEU A 132 35.17 -2.65 5.50
N TYR A 133 35.35 -1.58 4.72
CA TYR A 133 36.61 -0.88 4.62
C TYR A 133 36.51 0.47 5.32
N GLY A 134 37.33 0.64 6.36
CA GLY A 134 37.49 1.91 7.06
C GLY A 134 38.77 2.64 6.69
N SER A 135 38.95 3.82 7.25
CA SER A 135 40.15 4.65 7.05
C SER A 135 41.40 4.08 7.72
N GLN A 136 41.24 3.23 8.73
CA GLN A 136 42.34 2.65 9.51
C GLN A 136 42.49 1.15 9.27
N TYR A 137 41.39 0.41 9.34
CA TYR A 137 41.37 -1.05 9.23
C TYR A 137 40.20 -1.53 8.35
N GLU A 138 40.31 -2.76 7.89
CA GLU A 138 39.24 -3.51 7.23
C GLU A 138 38.69 -4.60 8.15
N SER A 139 37.42 -4.96 7.97
CA SER A 139 36.85 -6.10 8.69
C SER A 139 37.29 -7.41 8.02
N PRO A 140 37.32 -8.54 8.74
CA PRO A 140 37.36 -9.85 8.08
C PRO A 140 36.12 -10.04 7.20
N PRO A 141 36.11 -11.01 6.26
CA PRO A 141 34.91 -11.38 5.51
C PRO A 141 33.77 -11.80 6.44
N LEU A 142 32.68 -11.05 6.40
CA LEU A 142 31.50 -11.24 7.22
C LEU A 142 30.43 -11.94 6.40
N THR A 143 30.28 -13.23 6.63
CA THR A 143 29.17 -13.97 6.05
C THR A 143 27.92 -13.78 6.88
N LEU A 144 26.88 -13.22 6.26
CA LEU A 144 25.60 -12.98 6.90
C LEU A 144 24.75 -14.24 6.87
N ARG A 145 24.61 -14.89 8.03
CA ARG A 145 23.80 -16.10 8.24
C ARG A 145 22.99 -15.98 9.51
N ASP A 146 21.81 -16.58 9.51
CA ASP A 146 20.93 -16.75 10.66
C ASP A 146 20.19 -18.07 10.48
N ASP A 147 20.37 -19.00 11.42
CA ASP A 147 19.77 -20.34 11.35
C ASP A 147 18.28 -20.34 11.72
N SER A 148 17.80 -19.25 12.34
CA SER A 148 16.45 -19.14 12.87
C SER A 148 15.45 -18.46 11.93
N ARG A 149 15.94 -17.70 10.94
CA ARG A 149 15.12 -16.84 10.07
C ARG A 149 15.52 -16.97 8.62
N CYS A 150 14.54 -16.87 7.73
CA CYS A 150 14.78 -16.70 6.30
C CYS A 150 15.29 -15.27 6.07
N LEU A 151 16.56 -15.14 5.69
CA LEU A 151 17.20 -13.85 5.42
C LEU A 151 16.97 -13.41 3.97
N PHE A 152 17.09 -12.10 3.74
CA PHE A 152 17.13 -11.49 2.40
C PHE A 152 15.90 -11.78 1.55
N GLU A 153 14.73 -11.93 2.16
CA GLU A 153 13.47 -12.03 1.45
C GLU A 153 13.11 -10.72 0.75
N GLN A 154 12.22 -10.78 -0.25
CA GLN A 154 11.71 -9.57 -0.92
C GLN A 154 11.12 -8.58 0.11
N GLY A 155 11.65 -7.36 0.10
CA GLY A 155 11.27 -6.30 1.04
C GLY A 155 11.68 -6.53 2.50
N SER A 156 12.58 -7.49 2.79
CA SER A 156 13.11 -7.72 4.13
C SER A 156 14.04 -6.61 4.58
N VAL A 157 14.18 -6.49 5.90
CA VAL A 157 15.17 -5.61 6.53
C VAL A 157 15.90 -6.39 7.60
N ASP A 158 17.03 -6.96 7.21
CA ASP A 158 17.81 -7.88 8.03
C ASP A 158 18.94 -7.12 8.72
N SER A 159 19.03 -7.25 10.04
CA SER A 159 20.04 -6.55 10.84
C SER A 159 20.99 -7.52 11.50
N PHE A 160 22.28 -7.25 11.41
CA PHE A 160 23.36 -8.08 11.91
C PHE A 160 24.27 -7.23 12.80
N LEU A 161 24.45 -7.63 14.05
CA LEU A 161 25.45 -7.02 14.92
C LEU A 161 26.76 -7.78 14.76
N VAL A 162 27.82 -7.07 14.38
CA VAL A 162 29.15 -7.62 14.16
C VAL A 162 30.15 -6.91 15.06
N SER A 163 31.11 -7.67 15.59
CA SER A 163 32.24 -7.14 16.35
C SER A 163 33.52 -7.30 15.52
N THR A 164 34.36 -6.27 15.48
CA THR A 164 35.72 -6.35 14.90
C THR A 164 36.77 -6.32 16.01
N GLU A 165 37.98 -6.78 15.72
CA GLU A 165 39.10 -6.73 16.66
C GLU A 165 39.50 -5.27 16.94
N GLU A 166 39.73 -4.51 15.86
CA GLU A 166 40.13 -3.11 15.89
C GLU A 166 39.03 -2.17 15.36
N PRO A 167 38.98 -0.90 15.78
CA PRO A 167 38.04 0.07 15.25
C PRO A 167 38.41 0.44 13.80
N LEU A 168 37.50 0.20 12.86
CA LEU A 168 37.71 0.45 11.43
C LEU A 168 37.99 1.94 11.09
N GLY A 169 37.54 2.85 11.96
CA GLY A 169 37.60 4.30 11.72
C GLY A 169 36.42 4.77 10.87
N VAL A 170 36.66 5.77 10.00
CA VAL A 170 35.62 6.29 9.10
C VAL A 170 35.45 5.33 7.93
N LEU A 171 34.25 4.79 7.76
CA LEU A 171 33.95 3.89 6.65
C LEU A 171 34.06 4.60 5.31
N THR A 172 34.67 3.95 4.32
CA THR A 172 34.93 4.52 2.98
C THR A 172 34.18 3.78 1.89
N HIS A 173 34.22 2.45 1.92
CA HIS A 173 33.51 1.59 0.99
C HIS A 173 33.26 0.23 1.63
N MET A 174 32.45 -0.60 0.98
CA MET A 174 32.18 -1.97 1.36
C MET A 174 32.19 -2.84 0.12
N ARG A 175 32.77 -4.02 0.20
CA ARG A 175 32.63 -5.04 -0.84
C ARG A 175 31.52 -6.00 -0.42
N VAL A 176 30.60 -6.31 -1.33
CA VAL A 176 29.48 -7.23 -1.10
C VAL A 176 29.44 -8.21 -2.25
N TRP A 177 29.27 -9.49 -1.93
CA TRP A 177 29.10 -10.54 -2.93
C TRP A 177 28.27 -11.69 -2.40
N HIS A 178 27.83 -12.58 -3.28
CA HIS A 178 27.18 -13.83 -2.90
C HIS A 178 27.78 -15.03 -3.63
N ASN A 179 27.57 -16.22 -3.09
CA ASN A 179 28.08 -17.48 -3.64
C ASN A 179 27.26 -18.04 -4.83
N ASN A 180 26.24 -17.32 -5.29
CA ASN A 180 25.30 -17.75 -6.34
C ASN A 180 24.69 -19.14 -6.12
N ALA A 181 24.55 -19.59 -4.87
CA ALA A 181 23.97 -20.89 -4.53
C ALA A 181 22.45 -20.81 -4.28
N GLY A 182 21.81 -21.98 -4.25
CA GLY A 182 20.37 -22.12 -4.00
C GLY A 182 19.51 -22.03 -5.26
N PHE A 183 18.19 -22.04 -5.06
CA PHE A 183 17.22 -22.09 -6.17
C PHE A 183 16.94 -20.72 -6.79
N SER A 184 17.12 -19.64 -6.03
CA SER A 184 16.91 -18.27 -6.49
C SER A 184 18.06 -17.40 -5.97
N PRO A 185 19.21 -17.42 -6.67
CA PRO A 185 20.41 -16.71 -6.21
C PRO A 185 20.37 -15.21 -6.52
N SER A 186 19.57 -14.79 -7.50
CA SER A 186 19.44 -13.41 -7.94
C SER A 186 18.92 -12.53 -6.80
N TRP A 187 19.59 -11.40 -6.54
CA TRP A 187 19.28 -10.55 -5.40
C TRP A 187 19.21 -9.08 -5.81
N TYR A 188 18.16 -8.36 -5.43
CA TYR A 188 18.15 -6.91 -5.60
C TYR A 188 18.49 -6.22 -4.27
N LEU A 189 19.68 -5.65 -4.20
CA LEU A 189 20.11 -4.87 -3.04
C LEU A 189 19.68 -3.41 -3.21
N SER A 190 18.85 -2.93 -2.29
CA SER A 190 18.46 -1.51 -2.22
C SER A 190 19.57 -0.68 -1.61
N GLN A 191 19.86 -0.92 -0.33
CA GLN A 191 20.89 -0.20 0.42
C GLN A 191 21.37 -1.02 1.62
N ILE A 192 22.54 -0.67 2.14
CA ILE A 192 23.05 -1.19 3.41
C ILE A 192 23.36 0.01 4.30
N VAL A 193 22.95 -0.07 5.57
CA VAL A 193 23.20 0.96 6.58
C VAL A 193 24.06 0.37 7.67
N VAL A 194 25.18 1.00 7.97
CA VAL A 194 26.11 0.54 9.01
C VAL A 194 26.14 1.57 10.13
N ALA A 195 25.70 1.19 11.31
CA ALA A 195 25.70 2.04 12.50
C ALA A 195 26.79 1.57 13.48
N ASN A 196 27.77 2.43 13.76
CA ASN A 196 28.75 2.17 14.80
C ASN A 196 28.11 2.41 16.17
N ARG A 197 28.08 1.37 17.04
CA ARG A 197 27.42 1.44 18.35
C ARG A 197 28.16 2.33 19.35
N ALA A 198 29.48 2.42 19.24
CA ALA A 198 30.34 3.23 20.11
C ALA A 198 30.26 4.71 19.75
N THR A 199 30.43 5.06 18.46
CA THR A 199 30.45 6.47 18.02
C THR A 199 29.07 7.03 17.66
N LYS A 200 28.04 6.18 17.55
CA LYS A 200 26.68 6.51 17.07
C LYS A 200 26.63 7.07 15.64
N VAL A 201 27.73 6.96 14.88
CA VAL A 201 27.76 7.38 13.47
C VAL A 201 27.10 6.31 12.60
N THR A 202 26.16 6.74 11.76
CA THR A 202 25.46 5.92 10.77
C THR A 202 25.98 6.24 9.38
N THR A 203 26.46 5.22 8.66
CA THR A 203 26.96 5.32 7.30
C THR A 203 26.03 4.59 6.34
N TYR A 204 25.76 5.20 5.19
CA TYR A 204 24.84 4.68 4.18
C TYR A 204 25.61 4.21 2.95
N PHE A 205 25.23 3.05 2.42
CA PHE A 205 25.76 2.46 1.20
C PHE A 205 24.61 2.16 0.25
N LEU A 206 24.39 3.06 -0.71
CA LEU A 206 23.32 2.93 -1.69
C LEU A 206 23.77 2.06 -2.87
N SER A 207 22.97 1.06 -3.22
CA SER A 207 23.26 0.15 -4.34
C SER A 207 22.22 0.29 -5.44
N ASN A 208 20.94 0.03 -5.13
CA ASN A 208 19.81 -0.02 -6.07
C ASN A 208 20.10 -0.85 -7.33
N ARG A 209 20.71 -2.04 -7.17
CA ARG A 209 21.16 -2.90 -8.27
C ARG A 209 20.93 -4.37 -8.00
N TRP A 210 20.78 -5.11 -9.09
CA TRP A 210 20.78 -6.58 -9.08
C TRP A 210 22.20 -7.13 -8.86
N PHE A 211 22.30 -8.12 -8.00
CA PHE A 211 23.43 -9.01 -7.80
C PHE A 211 22.99 -10.37 -8.33
N ALA A 212 23.27 -10.59 -9.61
CA ALA A 212 22.71 -11.71 -10.36
C ALA A 212 23.54 -11.92 -11.62
N ILE A 213 23.63 -13.16 -12.08
CA ILE A 213 24.30 -13.49 -13.35
C ILE A 213 23.33 -13.28 -14.52
N ASP A 214 22.03 -13.49 -14.29
CA ASP A 214 20.95 -13.47 -15.28
C ASP A 214 20.18 -12.15 -15.35
N GLU A 215 20.37 -11.26 -14.37
CA GLU A 215 19.67 -9.97 -14.25
C GLU A 215 20.64 -8.78 -14.17
N GLY A 216 20.19 -7.61 -14.62
CA GLY A 216 20.97 -6.37 -14.55
C GLY A 216 22.23 -6.38 -15.43
N ASP A 217 23.41 -6.25 -14.81
CA ASP A 217 24.71 -6.22 -15.50
C ASP A 217 25.51 -7.52 -15.36
N GLY A 218 24.89 -8.59 -14.84
CA GLY A 218 25.51 -9.91 -14.69
C GLY A 218 26.55 -10.01 -13.56
N LYS A 219 26.67 -9.02 -12.67
CA LYS A 219 27.67 -9.00 -11.59
C LYS A 219 27.08 -9.41 -10.24
N ILE A 220 27.77 -10.33 -9.57
CA ILE A 220 27.44 -10.84 -8.23
C ILE A 220 28.36 -10.32 -7.12
N ASP A 221 29.38 -9.55 -7.48
CA ASP A 221 30.39 -8.95 -6.57
C ASP A 221 30.56 -7.47 -6.92
N ARG A 222 30.44 -6.61 -5.90
CA ARG A 222 30.54 -5.16 -6.06
C ARG A 222 31.21 -4.49 -4.88
N ILE A 223 31.93 -3.42 -5.20
CA ILE A 223 32.37 -2.41 -4.24
C ILE A 223 31.36 -1.27 -4.25
N ILE A 224 30.80 -0.97 -3.09
CA ILE A 224 29.82 0.09 -2.86
C ILE A 224 30.49 1.19 -2.03
N PRO A 225 30.69 2.41 -2.57
CA PRO A 225 31.25 3.52 -1.80
C PRO A 225 30.24 4.05 -0.78
N THR A 226 30.73 4.75 0.23
CA THR A 226 29.85 5.50 1.12
C THR A 226 29.05 6.54 0.34
N SER A 227 27.76 6.61 0.64
CA SER A 227 26.84 7.56 0.04
C SER A 227 26.83 8.84 0.87
N VAL A 228 27.17 9.96 0.24
CA VAL A 228 26.98 11.29 0.84
C VAL A 228 25.48 11.61 0.84
N GLU A 229 24.97 12.42 1.77
CA GLU A 229 23.55 12.82 1.81
C GLU A 229 23.03 13.35 0.45
N LYS A 230 23.91 14.00 -0.33
CA LYS A 230 23.61 14.48 -1.68
C LYS A 230 23.30 13.35 -2.69
N ASP A 231 23.88 12.16 -2.52
CA ASP A 231 23.64 11.00 -3.38
C ASP A 231 22.34 10.29 -3.05
N ILE A 232 21.98 10.25 -1.76
CA ILE A 232 20.71 9.70 -1.27
C ILE A 232 19.54 10.55 -1.80
N THR A 233 19.74 11.88 -1.87
CA THR A 233 18.74 12.85 -2.32
C THR A 233 18.69 13.03 -3.85
N LYS A 234 19.46 12.27 -4.63
CA LYS A 234 19.34 12.29 -6.10
C LYS A 234 17.94 11.85 -6.52
N PHE A 235 17.34 12.60 -7.44
CA PHE A 235 15.96 12.39 -7.89
C PHE A 235 15.66 10.93 -8.24
N HIS A 236 16.54 10.24 -8.98
CA HIS A 236 16.29 8.84 -9.37
C HIS A 236 16.21 7.90 -8.16
N ASN A 237 17.09 8.06 -7.18
CA ASN A 237 17.10 7.25 -5.96
C ASN A 237 15.87 7.56 -5.10
N LEU A 238 15.54 8.84 -4.96
CA LEU A 238 14.32 9.27 -4.29
C LEU A 238 13.07 8.76 -4.99
N PHE A 239 12.99 8.85 -6.32
CA PHE A 239 11.86 8.42 -7.12
C PHE A 239 11.64 6.92 -7.01
N LEU A 240 12.69 6.10 -7.16
CA LEU A 240 12.56 4.64 -7.01
C LEU A 240 12.16 4.23 -5.60
N ALA A 241 12.80 4.81 -4.57
CA ALA A 241 12.45 4.53 -3.19
C ALA A 241 11.02 5.00 -2.85
N LYS A 242 10.64 6.19 -3.31
CA LYS A 242 9.34 6.80 -3.09
C LYS A 242 8.23 6.06 -3.84
N SER A 243 8.36 5.78 -5.14
CA SER A 243 7.36 5.00 -5.89
C SER A 243 7.16 3.61 -5.30
N SER A 244 8.24 2.92 -4.93
CA SER A 244 8.12 1.61 -4.30
C SER A 244 7.43 1.69 -2.95
N ARG A 245 7.63 2.75 -2.16
CA ARG A 245 6.97 2.93 -0.87
C ARG A 245 5.52 3.39 -1.04
N GLU A 246 5.24 4.41 -1.83
CA GLU A 246 3.90 4.95 -2.06
C GLU A 246 2.94 3.89 -2.62
N MET A 247 3.38 3.06 -3.56
CA MET A 247 2.51 2.03 -4.13
C MET A 247 2.23 0.88 -3.16
N ASN A 248 3.16 0.56 -2.28
CA ASN A 248 3.08 -0.60 -1.37
C ASN A 248 2.63 -0.25 0.06
N ASP A 249 2.68 1.03 0.43
CA ASP A 249 2.37 1.52 1.76
C ASP A 249 1.17 2.49 1.75
N ASP A 250 1.13 3.42 0.80
CA ASP A 250 0.13 4.51 0.79
C ASP A 250 -1.09 4.20 -0.09
N HIS A 251 -0.94 3.42 -1.17
CA HIS A 251 -2.07 3.05 -2.00
C HIS A 251 -2.90 1.94 -1.36
N LEU A 252 -4.02 2.30 -0.75
CA LEU A 252 -4.85 1.42 0.08
C LEU A 252 -5.02 -0.02 -0.44
N TRP A 253 -5.43 -0.22 -1.69
CA TRP A 253 -5.66 -1.55 -2.26
C TRP A 253 -4.38 -2.37 -2.46
N TYR A 254 -3.38 -1.82 -3.16
CA TYR A 254 -2.08 -2.47 -3.34
C TYR A 254 -1.35 -2.71 -2.02
N SER A 255 -1.54 -1.82 -1.05
CA SER A 255 -0.90 -1.89 0.26
C SER A 255 -1.30 -3.12 1.09
N VAL A 256 -2.43 -3.77 0.76
CA VAL A 256 -2.85 -5.05 1.35
C VAL A 256 -1.94 -6.19 0.90
N ALA A 257 -1.54 -6.20 -0.37
CA ALA A 257 -0.65 -7.19 -0.97
C ALA A 257 0.83 -6.83 -0.83
N GLY A 258 1.15 -5.54 -0.86
CA GLY A 258 2.49 -4.99 -0.92
C GLY A 258 3.07 -4.50 0.41
N ARG A 259 2.40 -4.64 1.56
CA ARG A 259 2.86 -4.05 2.83
C ARG A 259 4.37 -4.29 3.09
N PRO A 260 5.19 -3.24 3.33
CA PRO A 260 6.57 -3.42 3.75
C PRO A 260 6.65 -3.90 5.21
N ALA A 261 7.64 -4.73 5.53
CA ALA A 261 7.71 -5.43 6.81
C ALA A 261 7.76 -4.50 8.05
N ARG A 262 8.26 -3.27 7.90
CA ARG A 262 8.33 -2.24 8.96
C ARG A 262 7.13 -1.30 9.04
N SER A 263 6.11 -1.47 8.19
CA SER A 263 4.93 -0.59 8.23
C SER A 263 4.20 -0.72 9.57
N PRO A 264 3.78 0.40 10.21
CA PRO A 264 3.09 0.34 11.50
C PRO A 264 1.70 -0.28 11.40
N PHE A 265 1.06 -0.21 10.23
CA PHE A 265 -0.28 -0.75 10.00
C PHE A 265 -0.22 -2.16 9.44
N THR A 266 -1.08 -3.05 9.92
CA THR A 266 -1.17 -4.45 9.49
C THR A 266 -1.98 -4.60 8.18
N ARG A 267 -1.78 -5.71 7.46
CA ARG A 267 -2.58 -6.02 6.26
C ARG A 267 -4.06 -6.18 6.62
N VAL A 268 -4.36 -6.71 7.81
CA VAL A 268 -5.74 -6.83 8.31
C VAL A 268 -6.39 -5.45 8.44
N GLN A 269 -5.71 -4.49 9.08
CA GLN A 269 -6.23 -3.12 9.23
C GLN A 269 -6.49 -2.46 7.87
N ARG A 270 -5.57 -2.64 6.92
CA ARG A 270 -5.71 -2.12 5.54
C ARG A 270 -6.89 -2.75 4.82
N LEU A 271 -7.05 -4.06 4.94
CA LEU A 271 -8.17 -4.80 4.36
C LEU A 271 -9.51 -4.35 4.97
N SER A 272 -9.59 -4.10 6.28
CA SER A 272 -10.79 -3.57 6.92
C SER A 272 -11.13 -2.15 6.43
N CYS A 273 -10.12 -1.32 6.18
CA CYS A 273 -10.32 -0.01 5.57
C CYS A 273 -10.85 -0.13 4.12
N CYS A 274 -10.31 -1.06 3.33
CA CYS A 274 -10.82 -1.37 1.99
C CYS A 274 -12.30 -1.76 2.02
N LEU A 275 -12.68 -2.64 2.96
CA LEU A 275 -14.07 -3.06 3.17
C LEU A 275 -14.97 -1.87 3.51
N THR A 276 -14.51 -1.00 4.40
CA THR A 276 -15.27 0.18 4.84
C THR A 276 -15.50 1.14 3.67
N LEU A 277 -14.48 1.40 2.86
CA LEU A 277 -14.65 2.22 1.66
C LEU A 277 -15.61 1.58 0.66
N LEU A 278 -15.51 0.27 0.43
CA LEU A 278 -16.40 -0.44 -0.49
C LEU A 278 -17.86 -0.38 -0.01
N TYR A 279 -18.14 -0.60 1.27
CA TYR A 279 -19.51 -0.46 1.78
C TYR A 279 -20.00 0.99 1.80
N SER A 280 -19.12 1.95 2.04
CA SER A 280 -19.47 3.39 1.99
C SER A 280 -19.83 3.82 0.57
N THR A 281 -19.11 3.32 -0.44
CA THR A 281 -19.45 3.59 -1.85
C THR A 281 -20.74 2.88 -2.25
N MET A 282 -20.98 1.65 -1.80
CA MET A 282 -22.27 0.97 -2.01
C MET A 282 -23.43 1.74 -1.38
N LEU A 283 -23.29 2.18 -0.12
CA LEU A 283 -24.31 2.98 0.57
C LEU A 283 -24.59 4.30 -0.17
N THR A 284 -23.53 5.00 -0.58
CA THR A 284 -23.63 6.25 -1.35
C THR A 284 -24.33 6.00 -2.67
N ASN A 285 -23.99 4.93 -3.38
CA ASN A 285 -24.67 4.56 -4.62
C ASN A 285 -26.15 4.30 -4.37
N ILE A 286 -26.55 3.59 -3.30
CA ILE A 286 -27.97 3.37 -2.95
C ILE A 286 -28.69 4.71 -2.70
N MET A 287 -28.06 5.66 -2.01
CA MET A 287 -28.65 6.98 -1.78
C MET A 287 -28.94 7.74 -3.09
N PHE A 288 -28.13 7.54 -4.12
CA PHE A 288 -28.33 8.18 -5.43
C PHE A 288 -28.98 7.28 -6.47
N PHE A 289 -29.27 6.01 -6.15
CA PHE A 289 -29.93 5.06 -7.03
C PHE A 289 -31.45 5.24 -6.97
N GLY A 290 -32.12 5.26 -8.12
CA GLY A 290 -33.55 5.54 -8.22
C GLY A 290 -34.43 4.53 -7.47
N ARG A 291 -35.50 5.02 -6.80
CA ARG A 291 -36.65 4.20 -6.37
C ARG A 291 -37.55 3.91 -7.57
N GLY A 292 -38.23 2.75 -7.54
CA GLY A 292 -38.95 2.14 -8.66
C GLY A 292 -40.07 2.94 -9.34
N ASP A 293 -40.61 2.29 -10.36
CA ASP A 293 -41.69 2.62 -11.31
C ASP A 293 -41.40 3.61 -12.45
N ASP A 294 -40.47 4.56 -12.30
CA ASP A 294 -40.16 5.56 -13.35
C ASP A 294 -38.87 5.27 -14.15
N PHE A 295 -38.42 4.01 -14.20
CA PHE A 295 -37.18 3.63 -14.90
C PHE A 295 -37.48 2.71 -16.09
N ASP A 296 -36.95 3.06 -17.26
CA ASP A 296 -36.75 2.07 -18.31
C ASP A 296 -35.78 1.01 -17.79
N PRO A 297 -36.08 -0.30 -17.91
CA PRO A 297 -35.18 -1.35 -17.47
C PRO A 297 -33.79 -1.14 -18.07
N PRO A 298 -32.69 -1.24 -17.29
CA PRO A 298 -31.35 -1.16 -17.87
C PRO A 298 -31.20 -2.23 -18.94
N GLU A 299 -30.57 -1.87 -20.07
CA GLU A 299 -30.35 -2.81 -21.16
C GLU A 299 -29.65 -4.08 -20.66
N PRO A 300 -30.07 -5.27 -21.11
CA PRO A 300 -29.49 -6.53 -20.66
C PRO A 300 -28.01 -6.59 -21.01
N LEU A 301 -27.17 -6.81 -19.99
CA LEU A 301 -25.74 -7.00 -20.16
C LEU A 301 -25.50 -8.31 -20.93
N ARG A 302 -24.82 -8.22 -22.08
CA ARG A 302 -24.46 -9.38 -22.89
C ARG A 302 -23.01 -9.78 -22.62
N PHE A 303 -22.81 -10.88 -21.90
CA PHE A 303 -21.48 -11.46 -21.68
C PHE A 303 -21.45 -12.88 -22.24
N ALA A 304 -20.55 -13.14 -23.20
CA ALA A 304 -20.32 -14.47 -23.78
C ALA A 304 -21.60 -15.20 -24.26
N GLY A 305 -22.55 -14.47 -24.84
CA GLY A 305 -23.84 -15.02 -25.31
C GLY A 305 -24.92 -15.17 -24.24
N LEU A 306 -24.59 -14.94 -22.95
CA LEU A 306 -25.55 -14.88 -21.86
C LEU A 306 -26.13 -13.46 -21.74
N LYS A 307 -27.47 -13.34 -21.66
CA LYS A 307 -28.16 -12.09 -21.31
C LYS A 307 -28.38 -12.05 -19.81
N ILE A 308 -27.77 -11.09 -19.13
CA ILE A 308 -27.92 -10.85 -17.70
C ILE A 308 -28.77 -9.58 -17.53
N ASN A 309 -30.01 -9.74 -17.08
CA ASN A 309 -30.85 -8.61 -16.68
C ASN A 309 -30.38 -8.14 -15.29
N PRO A 310 -29.95 -6.88 -15.14
CA PRO A 310 -29.65 -6.35 -13.81
C PRO A 310 -30.91 -6.44 -12.94
N PRO A 311 -30.78 -6.76 -11.64
CA PRO A 311 -31.93 -6.73 -10.75
C PRO A 311 -32.49 -5.31 -10.70
N ILE A 312 -33.74 -5.14 -11.13
CA ILE A 312 -34.52 -3.94 -10.83
C ILE A 312 -34.94 -4.15 -9.38
N SER A 313 -34.37 -3.38 -8.46
CA SER A 313 -34.92 -3.33 -7.10
C SER A 313 -36.28 -2.64 -7.18
N LEU A 314 -37.34 -3.39 -6.87
CA LEU A 314 -38.61 -2.85 -6.40
C LEU A 314 -38.34 -1.91 -5.22
#